data_AF-A0A328BFA4-F1
#
_entry.id   AF-A0A328BFA4-F1
#
_cell.length_a   1.000
_cell.length_b   1.000
_cell.length_c   1.000
_cell.angle_alpha   90.00
_cell.angle_beta   90.00
_cell.angle_gamma   90.00
#
_symmetry.space_group_name_H-M   'P 1'
#
loop_
_entity.id
_entity.type
_entity.pdbx_description
1 polymer ?
#
loop_
_entity_poly.entity_id
_entity_poly.type
_entity_poly.pdbx_seq_one_letter_code
_entity_poly.pdbx_strand_id
1 'polypeptide(L)'
;MTRLVFEDLTVEQMHGMADGLLRAGQYDLAQKMYGALQTVTEGRRADVLVRKGIAASPHKRTPMLLDVLDALEAFRGTAYVSNGLATWNKILPFFYDPEFVALAARHAGLLPIPNWHWNLQTVAWAVRQAEHVPGDFVELGVFRGHTTLFTAEYVGFGAWPKTWWLYDTFEGIPQDQLDAGWDKVNQGTYGGGAFSFEEVRDRFAGFGNIRVIKGRVPEILTEAAPERIAFLHMDLNNATAEVAALDALFDRLSPGGVIVFDDYCWMASRAQHEAEKAWFAARGLEILPLPTGQGVFVKGA
;
A
#
# COMPACT_ATOMS: atom_id res chain seq x y z
N MET A 1 45.91 33.41 -5.68
CA MET A 1 44.60 33.40 -5.00
C MET A 1 43.56 33.67 -6.08
N THR A 2 42.92 32.62 -6.59
CA THR A 2 42.01 32.74 -7.75
C THR A 2 40.61 33.06 -7.24
N ARG A 3 40.11 34.27 -7.51
CA ARG A 3 38.74 34.65 -7.17
C ARG A 3 37.84 34.19 -8.31
N LEU A 4 37.13 33.08 -8.10
CA LEU A 4 36.07 32.63 -8.99
C LEU A 4 34.77 33.29 -8.55
N VAL A 5 34.12 34.01 -9.46
CA VAL A 5 32.80 34.62 -9.26
C VAL A 5 31.84 33.85 -10.14
N PHE A 6 30.78 33.32 -9.53
CA PHE A 6 29.70 32.64 -10.24
C PHE A 6 28.44 33.46 -10.05
N GLU A 7 27.80 33.81 -11.17
CA GLU A 7 26.55 34.56 -11.21
C GLU A 7 25.43 33.63 -11.71
N ASP A 8 24.21 33.84 -11.23
CA ASP A 8 23.00 33.12 -11.67
C ASP A 8 22.98 31.59 -11.48
N LEU A 9 23.70 31.07 -10.48
CA LEU A 9 23.64 29.65 -10.14
C LEU A 9 22.30 29.25 -9.51
N THR A 10 21.70 28.19 -10.03
CA THR A 10 20.51 27.58 -9.44
C THR A 10 20.87 26.83 -8.14
N VAL A 11 19.89 26.67 -7.24
CA VAL A 11 20.00 25.88 -5.99
C VAL A 11 20.64 24.51 -6.23
N GLU A 12 20.28 23.88 -7.33
CA GLU A 12 20.74 22.54 -7.66
C GLU A 12 22.16 22.49 -8.23
N GLN A 13 22.56 23.51 -9.02
CA GLN A 13 23.96 23.63 -9.43
C GLN A 13 24.85 23.87 -8.22
N MET A 14 24.39 24.68 -7.26
CA MET A 14 25.10 24.90 -5.99
C MET A 14 25.17 23.63 -5.14
N HIS A 15 24.11 22.81 -5.11
CA HIS A 15 24.12 21.51 -4.44
C HIS A 15 25.12 20.54 -5.08
N GLY A 16 25.06 20.36 -6.41
CA GLY A 16 25.99 19.47 -7.11
C GLY A 16 27.45 19.88 -6.98
N MET A 17 27.74 21.19 -6.89
CA MET A 17 29.08 21.70 -6.60
C MET A 17 29.52 21.37 -5.16
N ALA A 18 28.62 21.50 -4.18
CA ALA A 18 28.91 21.13 -2.79
C ALA A 18 29.21 19.63 -2.67
N ASP A 19 28.43 18.77 -3.34
CA ASP A 19 28.66 17.32 -3.37
C ASP A 19 30.00 16.97 -4.04
N GLY A 20 30.36 17.68 -5.11
CA GLY A 20 31.64 17.53 -5.79
C GLY A 20 32.82 17.86 -4.88
N LEU A 21 32.72 18.93 -4.11
CA LEU A 21 33.71 19.33 -3.12
C LEU A 21 33.80 18.32 -1.97
N LEU A 22 32.68 17.76 -1.53
CA LEU A 22 32.64 16.73 -0.50
C LEU A 22 33.37 15.45 -0.95
N ARG A 23 33.11 14.99 -2.18
CA ARG A 23 33.80 13.83 -2.79
C ARG A 23 35.31 14.08 -2.96
N ALA A 24 35.70 15.32 -3.19
CA ALA A 24 37.11 15.72 -3.30
C ALA A 24 37.80 15.95 -1.93
N GLY A 25 37.12 15.68 -0.80
CA GLY A 25 37.67 15.87 0.54
C GLY A 25 37.76 17.33 1.00
N GLN A 26 37.09 18.26 0.31
CA GLN A 26 37.08 19.69 0.62
C GLN A 26 35.91 20.02 1.57
N TYR A 27 35.93 19.41 2.75
CA TYR A 27 34.80 19.39 3.70
C TYR A 27 34.36 20.79 4.17
N ASP A 28 35.30 21.67 4.52
CA ASP A 28 34.99 23.02 4.99
C ASP A 28 34.33 23.88 3.89
N LEU A 29 34.71 23.66 2.63
CA LEU A 29 34.19 24.41 1.49
C LEU A 29 32.80 23.89 1.10
N ALA A 30 32.62 22.57 1.12
CA ALA A 30 31.32 21.93 0.96
C ALA A 30 30.35 22.41 2.05
N GLN A 31 30.76 22.41 3.33
CA GLN A 31 29.92 22.86 4.44
C GLN A 31 29.49 24.33 4.30
N LYS A 32 30.38 25.21 3.85
CA LYS A 32 30.05 26.62 3.58
C LYS A 32 29.05 26.78 2.44
N MET A 33 29.18 25.98 1.37
CA MET A 33 28.23 25.98 0.26
C MET A 33 26.86 25.43 0.69
N TYR A 34 26.80 24.37 1.51
CA TYR A 34 25.54 23.89 2.08
C TYR A 34 24.90 24.91 3.03
N GLY A 35 25.69 25.65 3.82
CA GLY A 35 25.17 26.72 4.66
C GLY A 35 24.55 27.87 3.85
N ALA A 36 25.13 28.21 2.70
CA ALA A 36 24.57 29.21 1.80
C ALA A 36 23.24 28.76 1.16
N LEU A 37 23.11 27.46 0.85
CA LEU A 37 21.87 26.88 0.34
C LEU A 37 20.68 27.01 1.30
N GLN A 38 20.93 27.05 2.62
CA GLN A 38 19.88 27.24 3.63
C GLN A 38 19.27 28.64 3.62
N THR A 39 19.92 29.62 2.99
CA THR A 39 19.47 31.01 2.93
C THR A 39 18.76 31.37 1.62
N VAL A 40 18.63 30.42 0.68
CA VAL A 40 17.98 30.64 -0.61
C VAL A 40 16.54 30.12 -0.54
N THR A 41 15.59 31.02 -0.34
CA THR A 41 14.15 30.75 -0.51
C THR A 41 13.56 31.73 -1.51
N GLU A 42 13.05 31.23 -2.64
CA GLU A 42 11.69 31.47 -3.14
C GLU A 42 11.43 30.78 -4.50
N GLY A 43 10.23 30.22 -4.66
CA GLY A 43 9.53 30.30 -5.96
C GLY A 43 9.39 29.04 -6.83
N ARG A 44 9.76 27.84 -6.40
CA ARG A 44 9.34 26.59 -7.07
C ARG A 44 8.81 25.58 -6.08
N ARG A 45 7.53 25.21 -6.23
CA ARG A 45 7.03 23.95 -5.69
C ARG A 45 7.71 22.83 -6.47
N ALA A 46 8.77 22.28 -5.88
CA ALA A 46 9.28 20.97 -6.27
C ALA A 46 8.64 19.97 -5.30
N ASP A 47 7.75 19.12 -5.80
CA ASP A 47 7.28 17.97 -5.04
C ASP A 47 8.43 16.95 -4.99
N VAL A 48 9.35 17.15 -4.05
CA VAL A 48 10.38 16.16 -3.71
C VAL A 48 9.79 15.26 -2.62
N LEU A 49 9.30 14.10 -3.02
CA LEU A 49 8.67 13.13 -2.14
C LEU A 49 9.70 12.12 -1.64
N VAL A 50 10.47 12.51 -0.64
CA VAL A 50 11.40 11.61 0.07
C VAL A 50 10.75 11.21 1.39
N ARG A 51 10.29 9.95 1.54
CA ARG A 51 9.84 9.43 2.85
C ARG A 51 10.16 7.95 3.08
N LYS A 52 10.82 7.73 4.23
CA LYS A 52 11.25 6.48 4.89
C LYS A 52 10.49 5.23 4.45
N GLY A 53 11.21 4.20 3.98
CA GLY A 53 10.61 2.88 3.75
C GLY A 53 11.52 1.86 3.08
N ILE A 54 12.84 2.03 3.18
CA ILE A 54 13.79 1.13 2.55
C ILE A 54 14.26 0.13 3.62
N ALA A 55 13.63 -1.03 3.58
CA ALA A 55 13.80 -2.25 4.35
C ALA A 55 13.19 -2.29 5.78
N ALA A 56 12.20 -3.15 5.93
CA ALA A 56 11.68 -3.62 7.22
C ALA A 56 12.62 -4.70 7.83
N SER A 57 13.82 -4.28 8.30
CA SER A 57 14.76 -4.94 9.25
C SER A 57 16.11 -5.49 8.69
N PRO A 58 17.22 -5.58 9.46
CA PRO A 58 17.90 -4.54 10.26
C PRO A 58 19.45 -4.51 10.09
N HIS A 59 20.04 -5.08 9.03
CA HIS A 59 21.51 -5.16 8.92
C HIS A 59 22.08 -4.32 7.79
N LYS A 60 22.27 -3.04 8.13
CA LYS A 60 23.05 -2.00 7.44
C LYS A 60 22.52 -1.60 6.07
N ARG A 61 21.92 -0.39 6.03
CA ARG A 61 21.91 0.43 4.81
C ARG A 61 23.38 0.60 4.38
N THR A 62 23.77 0.07 3.23
CA THR A 62 25.11 0.26 2.68
C THR A 62 25.19 1.66 2.05
N PRO A 63 26.35 2.34 2.07
CA PRO A 63 26.58 3.56 1.31
C PRO A 63 26.16 3.41 -0.17
N MET A 64 26.40 2.23 -0.74
CA MET A 64 25.99 1.87 -2.10
C MET A 64 24.47 1.93 -2.34
N LEU A 65 23.63 1.60 -1.36
CA LEU A 65 22.17 1.73 -1.51
C LEU A 65 21.74 3.19 -1.46
N LEU A 66 22.40 4.02 -0.64
CA LEU A 66 22.18 5.46 -0.63
C LEU A 66 22.64 6.09 -1.95
N ASP A 67 23.82 5.69 -2.46
CA ASP A 67 24.34 6.17 -3.76
C ASP A 67 23.42 5.78 -4.93
N VAL A 68 22.78 4.60 -4.88
CA VAL A 68 21.79 4.18 -5.89
C VAL A 68 20.51 5.00 -5.81
N LEU A 69 20.05 5.33 -4.61
CA LEU A 69 18.88 6.20 -4.43
C LEU A 69 19.19 7.64 -4.85
N ASP A 70 20.35 8.16 -4.48
CA ASP A 70 20.85 9.47 -4.91
C ASP A 70 21.01 9.53 -6.45
N ALA A 71 21.46 8.44 -7.08
CA ALA A 71 21.52 8.32 -8.54
C ALA A 71 20.14 8.22 -9.20
N LEU A 72 19.16 7.60 -8.54
CA LEU A 72 17.76 7.55 -8.99
C LEU A 72 17.07 8.91 -8.80
N GLU A 73 17.41 9.67 -7.76
CA GLU A 73 16.94 11.05 -7.53
C GLU A 73 17.56 12.05 -8.51
N ALA A 74 18.79 11.78 -9.00
CA ALA A 74 19.43 12.54 -10.07
C ALA A 74 18.75 12.37 -11.45
N PHE A 75 17.86 11.38 -11.62
CA PHE A 75 16.98 11.32 -12.78
C PHE A 75 15.94 12.45 -12.69
N ARG A 76 16.15 13.47 -13.52
CA ARG A 76 15.23 14.59 -13.77
C ARG A 76 13.90 14.11 -14.40
N GLY A 77 13.08 13.38 -13.65
CA GLY A 77 11.79 12.86 -14.10
C GLY A 77 11.28 11.67 -13.27
N THR A 78 10.21 11.93 -12.48
CA THR A 78 9.26 10.95 -11.89
C THR A 78 9.86 9.62 -11.43
N ALA A 79 10.56 9.64 -10.30
CA ALA A 79 10.85 8.45 -9.50
C ALA A 79 9.82 8.31 -8.37
N TYR A 80 9.48 7.08 -8.01
CA TYR A 80 8.68 6.76 -6.83
C TYR A 80 9.34 5.61 -6.08
N VAL A 81 9.51 5.76 -4.77
CA VAL A 81 10.05 4.71 -3.90
C VAL A 81 9.14 4.57 -2.69
N SER A 82 8.62 3.36 -2.48
CA SER A 82 7.77 3.03 -1.33
C SER A 82 7.79 1.53 -1.07
N ASN A 83 7.76 1.13 0.21
CA ASN A 83 7.66 -0.23 0.72
C ASN A 83 8.10 -1.35 -0.27
N GLY A 84 9.41 -1.47 -0.53
CA GLY A 84 9.94 -2.54 -1.40
C GLY A 84 9.77 -2.34 -2.91
N LEU A 85 9.11 -1.28 -3.37
CA LEU A 85 8.96 -0.89 -4.77
C LEU A 85 9.69 0.43 -5.05
N ALA A 86 10.52 0.42 -6.08
CA ALA A 86 11.05 1.64 -6.69
C ALA A 86 10.66 1.65 -8.18
N THR A 87 10.23 2.80 -8.69
CA THR A 87 9.93 3.02 -10.11
C THR A 87 10.64 4.28 -10.59
N TRP A 88 11.04 4.28 -11.86
CA TRP A 88 11.78 5.37 -12.53
C TRP A 88 11.30 5.49 -13.97
N ASN A 89 11.27 6.71 -14.49
CA ASN A 89 10.74 7.03 -15.82
C ASN A 89 9.30 6.48 -16.02
N LYS A 90 8.45 6.62 -14.99
CA LYS A 90 7.03 6.23 -15.04
C LYS A 90 6.15 7.44 -14.82
N ILE A 91 5.00 7.47 -15.51
CA ILE A 91 3.92 8.37 -15.15
C ILE A 91 3.36 7.88 -13.80
N LEU A 92 3.23 8.80 -12.85
CA LEU A 92 2.71 8.55 -11.50
C LEU A 92 1.31 9.17 -11.40
N PRO A 93 0.25 8.50 -11.90
CA PRO A 93 -1.07 9.11 -12.11
C PRO A 93 -1.67 9.69 -10.82
N PHE A 94 -1.44 9.03 -9.68
CA PHE A 94 -1.90 9.49 -8.37
C PHE A 94 -1.35 10.85 -7.95
N PHE A 95 -0.16 11.28 -8.39
CA PHE A 95 0.36 12.62 -8.06
C PHE A 95 -0.28 13.73 -8.89
N TYR A 96 -0.90 13.38 -10.01
CA TYR A 96 -1.67 14.32 -10.84
C TYR A 96 -3.15 14.35 -10.45
N ASP A 97 -3.55 13.61 -9.42
CA ASP A 97 -4.89 13.56 -8.88
C ASP A 97 -4.92 14.20 -7.47
N PRO A 98 -5.32 15.48 -7.36
CA PRO A 98 -5.37 16.18 -6.09
C PRO A 98 -6.28 15.53 -5.05
N GLU A 99 -7.36 14.88 -5.48
CA GLU A 99 -8.30 14.20 -4.58
C GLU A 99 -7.65 12.95 -3.98
N PHE A 100 -7.00 12.14 -4.83
CA PHE A 100 -6.24 10.97 -4.39
C PHE A 100 -5.19 11.37 -3.34
N VAL A 101 -4.37 12.39 -3.63
CA VAL A 101 -3.32 12.85 -2.71
C VAL A 101 -3.90 13.36 -1.39
N ALA A 102 -4.98 14.13 -1.45
CA ALA A 102 -5.63 14.68 -0.27
C ALA A 102 -6.20 13.57 0.64
N LEU A 103 -6.86 12.56 0.05
CA LEU A 103 -7.41 11.41 0.78
C LEU A 103 -6.29 10.54 1.36
N ALA A 104 -5.24 10.27 0.58
CA ALA A 104 -4.11 9.47 1.06
C ALA A 104 -3.41 10.16 2.24
N ALA A 105 -3.24 11.49 2.18
CA ALA A 105 -2.68 12.26 3.28
C ALA A 105 -3.60 12.29 4.51
N ARG A 106 -4.92 12.44 4.32
CA ARG A 106 -5.92 12.46 5.39
C ARG A 106 -5.92 11.17 6.20
N HIS A 107 -5.80 10.03 5.52
CA HIS A 107 -5.94 8.71 6.13
C HIS A 107 -4.60 8.04 6.48
N ALA A 108 -3.46 8.67 6.17
CA ALA A 108 -2.11 8.11 6.33
C ALA A 108 -1.81 7.54 7.73
N GLY A 109 -2.45 8.05 8.80
CA GLY A 109 -2.26 7.56 10.17
C GLY A 109 -2.92 6.20 10.48
N LEU A 110 -3.73 5.67 9.55
CA LEU A 110 -4.41 4.38 9.73
C LEU A 110 -3.55 3.19 9.31
N LEU A 111 -2.45 3.40 8.57
CA LEU A 111 -1.46 2.38 8.27
C LEU A 111 -0.15 2.65 9.01
N PRO A 112 0.54 1.61 9.50
CA PRO A 112 1.91 1.73 10.02
C PRO A 112 2.95 1.88 8.90
N ILE A 113 2.52 1.86 7.63
CA ILE A 113 3.38 1.86 6.44
C ILE A 113 3.16 3.15 5.64
N PRO A 114 4.23 3.91 5.32
CA PRO A 114 4.10 5.11 4.53
C PRO A 114 3.94 4.80 3.03
N ASN A 115 3.37 5.77 2.31
CA ASN A 115 3.37 5.86 0.84
C ASN A 115 2.71 4.67 0.09
N TRP A 116 1.56 4.16 0.51
CA TRP A 116 0.83 3.01 -0.10
C TRP A 116 0.11 3.29 -1.46
N HIS A 117 0.61 4.22 -2.28
CA HIS A 117 -0.13 4.80 -3.42
C HIS A 117 -0.44 3.79 -4.53
N TRP A 118 0.53 2.96 -4.94
CA TRP A 118 0.27 1.96 -6.00
C TRP A 118 -0.70 0.88 -5.56
N ASN A 119 -0.66 0.49 -4.29
CA ASN A 119 -1.58 -0.50 -3.74
C ASN A 119 -3.01 0.06 -3.70
N LEU A 120 -3.18 1.30 -3.21
CA LEU A 120 -4.46 2.00 -3.25
C LEU A 120 -4.99 2.20 -4.68
N GLN A 121 -4.11 2.47 -5.66
CA GLN A 121 -4.50 2.54 -7.07
C GLN A 121 -5.03 1.21 -7.61
N THR A 122 -4.41 0.10 -7.22
CA THR A 122 -4.86 -1.25 -7.62
C THR A 122 -6.25 -1.55 -7.07
N VAL A 123 -6.47 -1.27 -5.78
CA VAL A 123 -7.77 -1.48 -5.13
C VAL A 123 -8.84 -0.55 -5.72
N ALA A 124 -8.53 0.74 -5.91
CA ALA A 124 -9.46 1.69 -6.52
C ALA A 124 -9.80 1.31 -7.97
N TRP A 125 -8.84 0.81 -8.74
CA TRP A 125 -9.10 0.26 -10.07
C TRP A 125 -10.04 -0.94 -10.01
N ALA A 126 -9.77 -1.92 -9.15
CA ALA A 126 -10.56 -3.14 -9.01
C ALA A 126 -12.01 -2.84 -8.58
N VAL A 127 -12.19 -1.95 -7.61
CA VAL A 127 -13.50 -1.46 -7.16
C VAL A 127 -14.29 -0.81 -8.29
N ARG A 128 -13.64 0.03 -9.11
CA ARG A 128 -14.28 0.64 -10.29
C ARG A 128 -14.66 -0.40 -11.35
N GLN A 129 -13.83 -1.42 -11.58
CA GLN A 129 -14.19 -2.50 -12.51
C GLN A 129 -15.43 -3.28 -12.03
N ALA A 130 -15.59 -3.43 -10.72
CA ALA A 130 -16.69 -4.15 -10.10
C ALA A 130 -18.00 -3.33 -9.95
N GLU A 131 -18.01 -2.05 -10.33
CA GLU A 131 -19.16 -1.15 -10.15
C GLU A 131 -20.45 -1.69 -10.79
N HIS A 132 -20.35 -2.23 -12.01
CA HIS A 132 -21.50 -2.75 -12.77
C HIS A 132 -21.59 -4.28 -12.76
N VAL A 133 -20.67 -4.96 -12.06
CA VAL A 133 -20.71 -6.41 -11.88
C VAL A 133 -21.77 -6.76 -10.83
N PRO A 134 -22.68 -7.73 -11.06
CA PRO A 134 -23.66 -8.11 -10.06
C PRO A 134 -23.01 -8.62 -8.76
N GLY A 135 -23.52 -8.22 -7.62
CA GLY A 135 -23.00 -8.64 -6.31
C GLY A 135 -22.41 -7.52 -5.48
N ASP A 136 -22.11 -7.88 -4.24
CA ASP A 136 -21.59 -7.01 -3.19
C ASP A 136 -20.07 -7.10 -3.09
N PHE A 137 -19.50 -6.26 -2.23
CA PHE A 137 -18.05 -6.10 -2.05
C PHE A 137 -17.65 -6.73 -0.72
N VAL A 138 -16.50 -7.39 -0.67
CA VAL A 138 -16.01 -8.07 0.53
C VAL A 138 -14.55 -7.69 0.77
N GLU A 139 -14.19 -7.35 2.01
CA GLU A 139 -12.81 -7.26 2.50
C GLU A 139 -12.64 -8.23 3.67
N LEU A 140 -11.59 -9.06 3.60
CA LEU A 140 -11.21 -10.02 4.65
C LEU A 140 -9.87 -9.60 5.23
N GLY A 141 -9.86 -9.17 6.50
CA GLY A 141 -8.73 -8.47 7.10
C GLY A 141 -8.85 -6.97 6.84
N VAL A 142 -9.40 -6.25 7.81
CA VAL A 142 -9.74 -4.82 7.72
C VAL A 142 -8.74 -3.98 8.49
N PHE A 143 -8.18 -4.52 9.56
CA PHE A 143 -7.33 -3.81 10.49
C PHE A 143 -8.00 -2.50 10.95
N ARG A 144 -7.40 -1.34 10.65
CA ARG A 144 -7.93 -0.01 10.99
C ARG A 144 -8.88 0.56 9.91
N GLY A 145 -9.10 -0.16 8.82
CA GLY A 145 -10.02 0.20 7.73
C GLY A 145 -9.47 1.20 6.74
N HIS A 146 -8.14 1.36 6.65
CA HIS A 146 -7.51 2.38 5.78
C HIS A 146 -7.90 2.22 4.31
N THR A 147 -7.71 1.02 3.76
CA THR A 147 -7.85 0.75 2.33
C THR A 147 -9.30 0.95 1.88
N THR A 148 -10.25 0.36 2.61
CA THR A 148 -11.67 0.56 2.34
C THR A 148 -12.12 2.00 2.56
N LEU A 149 -11.71 2.68 3.64
CA LEU A 149 -12.13 4.07 3.87
C LEU A 149 -11.64 4.99 2.75
N PHE A 150 -10.35 4.89 2.40
CA PHE A 150 -9.78 5.63 1.28
C PHE A 150 -10.56 5.37 -0.01
N THR A 151 -10.77 4.10 -0.34
CA THR A 151 -11.36 3.73 -1.63
C THR A 151 -12.83 4.10 -1.70
N ALA A 152 -13.58 3.89 -0.62
CA ALA A 152 -15.00 4.23 -0.54
C ALA A 152 -15.24 5.74 -0.69
N GLU A 153 -14.40 6.59 -0.08
CA GLU A 153 -14.45 8.04 -0.28
C GLU A 153 -14.06 8.40 -1.73
N TYR A 154 -12.96 7.85 -2.24
CA TYR A 154 -12.40 8.21 -3.55
C TYR A 154 -13.29 7.83 -4.75
N VAL A 155 -14.12 6.79 -4.62
CA VAL A 155 -15.04 6.35 -5.68
C VAL A 155 -16.49 6.76 -5.43
N GLY A 156 -16.77 7.42 -4.30
CA GLY A 156 -18.13 7.79 -3.91
C GLY A 156 -19.04 6.58 -3.63
N PHE A 157 -18.49 5.51 -3.06
CA PHE A 157 -19.17 4.23 -2.85
C PHE A 157 -20.48 4.34 -2.06
N GLY A 158 -20.60 5.35 -1.18
CA GLY A 158 -21.81 5.60 -0.40
C GLY A 158 -23.07 5.84 -1.25
N ALA A 159 -22.92 6.20 -2.52
CA ALA A 159 -24.03 6.39 -3.46
C ALA A 159 -24.39 5.12 -4.26
N TRP A 160 -23.61 4.04 -4.12
CA TRP A 160 -23.78 2.83 -4.93
C TRP A 160 -24.86 1.91 -4.32
N PRO A 161 -25.68 1.24 -5.16
CA PRO A 161 -26.69 0.28 -4.70
C PRO A 161 -26.06 -1.09 -4.39
N LYS A 162 -24.97 -1.09 -3.62
CA LYS A 162 -24.17 -2.26 -3.23
C LYS A 162 -23.81 -2.15 -1.76
N THR A 163 -23.57 -3.30 -1.13
CA THR A 163 -23.04 -3.35 0.24
C THR A 163 -21.56 -3.72 0.21
N TRP A 164 -20.74 -3.07 1.04
CA TRP A 164 -19.37 -3.53 1.32
C TRP A 164 -19.31 -4.18 2.69
N TRP A 165 -18.96 -5.45 2.72
CA TRP A 165 -18.89 -6.30 3.91
C TRP A 165 -17.43 -6.43 4.36
N LEU A 166 -17.12 -5.95 5.57
CA LEU A 166 -15.77 -5.88 6.10
C LEU A 166 -15.64 -6.86 7.28
N TYR A 167 -14.75 -7.83 7.18
CA TYR A 167 -14.58 -8.90 8.16
C TYR A 167 -13.20 -8.87 8.81
N ASP A 168 -13.15 -8.80 10.13
CA ASP A 168 -11.91 -8.90 10.89
C ASP A 168 -12.19 -9.46 12.29
N THR A 169 -11.17 -10.05 12.92
CA THR A 169 -11.25 -10.45 14.34
C THR A 169 -11.19 -9.22 15.26
N PHE A 170 -10.55 -8.14 14.80
CA PHE A 170 -10.12 -6.96 15.56
C PHE A 170 -9.23 -7.31 16.77
N GLU A 171 -8.70 -8.54 16.78
CA GLU A 171 -7.93 -9.14 17.87
C GLU A 171 -6.63 -9.78 17.34
N GLY A 172 -6.37 -9.65 16.04
CA GLY A 172 -5.21 -10.20 15.36
C GLY A 172 -5.47 -11.57 14.73
N ILE A 173 -4.40 -12.16 14.17
CA ILE A 173 -4.44 -13.48 13.55
C ILE A 173 -4.58 -14.54 14.64
N PRO A 174 -5.57 -15.46 14.56
CA PRO A 174 -5.73 -16.56 15.51
C PRO A 174 -4.49 -17.46 15.57
N GLN A 175 -4.19 -17.99 16.76
CA GLN A 175 -2.95 -18.75 17.01
C GLN A 175 -2.81 -20.00 16.11
N ASP A 176 -3.92 -20.66 15.79
CA ASP A 176 -3.99 -21.83 14.92
C ASP A 176 -3.98 -21.50 13.42
N GLN A 177 -4.06 -20.22 13.07
CA GLN A 177 -3.91 -19.69 11.71
C GLN A 177 -2.58 -18.92 11.53
N LEU A 178 -1.73 -18.89 12.56
CA LEU A 178 -0.55 -18.05 12.55
C LEU A 178 0.60 -18.70 11.76
N ASP A 179 0.92 -18.15 10.61
CA ASP A 179 2.05 -18.58 9.79
C ASP A 179 3.40 -18.24 10.47
N ALA A 180 4.43 -19.04 10.17
CA ALA A 180 5.75 -18.87 10.78
C ALA A 180 6.34 -17.47 10.51
N GLY A 181 6.72 -16.77 11.58
CA GLY A 181 7.31 -15.42 11.50
C GLY A 181 6.35 -14.28 11.81
N TRP A 182 5.04 -14.55 11.88
CA TRP A 182 4.03 -13.51 12.16
C TRP A 182 3.81 -13.21 13.65
N ASP A 183 4.29 -14.06 14.56
CA ASP A 183 3.99 -14.01 15.99
C ASP A 183 4.26 -12.63 16.62
N LYS A 184 5.48 -12.11 16.41
CA LYS A 184 5.90 -10.81 16.93
C LYS A 184 5.16 -9.64 16.29
N VAL A 185 4.84 -9.75 14.99
CA VAL A 185 4.10 -8.71 14.26
C VAL A 185 2.67 -8.66 14.76
N ASN A 186 2.01 -9.82 14.86
CA ASN A 186 0.66 -9.94 15.38
C ASN A 186 0.55 -9.39 16.81
N GLN A 187 1.46 -9.80 17.70
CA GLN A 187 1.51 -9.30 19.07
C GLN A 187 1.82 -7.79 19.13
N GLY A 188 2.72 -7.29 18.29
CA GLY A 188 3.08 -5.87 18.28
C GLY A 188 1.97 -4.97 17.73
N THR A 189 1.17 -5.48 16.80
CA THR A 189 0.10 -4.72 16.11
C THR A 189 -1.20 -4.72 16.90
N TYR A 190 -1.58 -5.85 17.48
CA TYR A 190 -2.87 -6.03 18.19
C TYR A 190 -2.70 -6.12 19.72
N GLY A 191 -1.49 -6.40 20.21
CA GLY A 191 -1.22 -6.46 21.64
C GLY A 191 -1.37 -5.09 22.31
N GLY A 192 -2.02 -5.08 23.48
CA GLY A 192 -2.21 -3.86 24.26
C GLY A 192 -3.42 -3.00 23.88
N GLY A 193 -4.29 -3.47 22.97
CA GLY A 193 -5.53 -2.77 22.63
C GLY A 193 -5.29 -1.51 21.81
N ALA A 194 -4.42 -1.57 20.81
CA ALA A 194 -4.01 -0.43 20.00
C ALA A 194 -5.15 0.23 19.20
N PHE A 195 -6.25 -0.50 18.98
CA PHE A 195 -7.53 -0.02 18.45
C PHE A 195 -8.64 -1.04 18.79
N SER A 196 -9.90 -0.66 18.64
CA SER A 196 -11.04 -1.57 18.90
C SER A 196 -11.98 -1.76 17.70
N PHE A 197 -12.81 -2.80 17.76
CA PHE A 197 -13.90 -3.03 16.80
C PHE A 197 -14.83 -1.81 16.72
N GLU A 198 -15.21 -1.23 17.85
CA GLU A 198 -16.10 -0.07 17.92
C GLU A 198 -15.47 1.13 17.22
N GLU A 199 -14.17 1.38 17.43
CA GLU A 199 -13.46 2.47 16.74
C GLU A 199 -13.45 2.30 15.22
N VAL A 200 -13.30 1.06 14.73
CA VAL A 200 -13.36 0.78 13.29
C VAL A 200 -14.78 0.86 12.76
N ARG A 201 -15.76 0.30 13.47
CA ARG A 201 -17.18 0.41 13.11
C ARG A 201 -17.62 1.87 13.02
N ASP A 202 -17.29 2.68 14.01
CA ASP A 202 -17.72 4.08 14.09
C ASP A 202 -17.05 4.92 12.99
N ARG A 203 -15.86 4.54 12.53
CA ARG A 203 -15.18 5.15 11.36
C ARG A 203 -16.01 5.03 10.07
N PHE A 204 -16.77 3.96 9.92
CA PHE A 204 -17.65 3.74 8.77
C PHE A 204 -19.10 4.16 9.00
N ALA A 205 -19.46 4.74 10.15
CA ALA A 205 -20.83 5.09 10.48
C ALA A 205 -21.47 6.11 9.51
N GLY A 206 -20.67 6.88 8.79
CA GLY A 206 -21.13 7.79 7.72
C GLY A 206 -21.60 7.07 6.45
N PHE A 207 -21.29 5.78 6.28
CA PHE A 207 -21.67 4.99 5.12
C PHE A 207 -22.83 4.06 5.46
N GLY A 208 -24.03 4.34 4.92
CA GLY A 208 -25.21 3.51 5.13
C GLY A 208 -25.13 2.10 4.51
N ASN A 209 -24.14 1.87 3.65
CA ASN A 209 -23.96 0.64 2.88
C ASN A 209 -22.61 -0.05 3.12
N ILE A 210 -21.88 0.30 4.18
CA ILE A 210 -20.68 -0.42 4.61
C ILE A 210 -20.98 -1.11 5.95
N ARG A 211 -20.69 -2.40 6.05
CA ARG A 211 -20.98 -3.24 7.22
C ARG A 211 -19.69 -3.80 7.78
N VAL A 212 -19.34 -3.39 9.00
CA VAL A 212 -18.20 -3.93 9.74
C VAL A 212 -18.65 -5.08 10.62
N ILE A 213 -18.07 -6.25 10.42
CA ILE A 213 -18.44 -7.51 11.06
C ILE A 213 -17.23 -8.05 11.82
N LYS A 214 -17.38 -8.20 13.13
CA LYS A 214 -16.39 -8.86 13.97
C LYS A 214 -16.56 -10.37 13.88
N GLY A 215 -15.53 -11.07 13.41
CA GLY A 215 -15.55 -12.52 13.35
C GLY A 215 -14.33 -13.10 12.64
N ARG A 216 -14.09 -14.39 12.90
CA ARG A 216 -12.99 -15.14 12.33
C ARG A 216 -13.39 -15.76 10.99
N VAL A 217 -12.50 -15.70 10.00
CA VAL A 217 -12.65 -16.40 8.72
C VAL A 217 -12.06 -17.81 8.83
N PRO A 218 -12.76 -18.86 8.35
CA PRO A 218 -13.97 -18.84 7.54
C PRO A 218 -15.31 -18.85 8.31
N GLU A 219 -15.30 -19.04 9.63
CA GLU A 219 -16.52 -19.30 10.40
C GLU A 219 -17.58 -18.21 10.23
N ILE A 220 -17.18 -16.94 10.30
CA ILE A 220 -18.08 -15.79 10.16
C ILE A 220 -18.78 -15.73 8.79
N LEU A 221 -18.17 -16.29 7.75
CA LEU A 221 -18.73 -16.32 6.40
C LEU A 221 -19.91 -17.29 6.27
N THR A 222 -20.05 -18.23 7.22
CA THR A 222 -21.22 -19.12 7.32
C THR A 222 -22.42 -18.42 7.96
N GLU A 223 -22.17 -17.42 8.81
CA GLU A 223 -23.19 -16.66 9.52
C GLU A 223 -23.66 -15.45 8.70
N ALA A 224 -22.72 -14.72 8.09
CA ALA A 224 -23.00 -13.51 7.34
C ALA A 224 -22.05 -13.38 6.16
N ALA A 225 -22.53 -13.62 4.94
CA ALA A 225 -21.81 -13.33 3.70
C ALA A 225 -22.80 -13.03 2.58
N PRO A 226 -22.45 -12.15 1.62
CA PRO A 226 -23.30 -11.90 0.47
C PRO A 226 -23.46 -13.16 -0.38
N GLU A 227 -24.61 -13.25 -1.08
CA GLU A 227 -24.91 -14.36 -2.00
C GLU A 227 -24.08 -14.28 -3.28
N ARG A 228 -23.79 -13.06 -3.74
CA ARG A 228 -22.99 -12.78 -4.95
C ARG A 228 -21.96 -11.71 -4.64
N ILE A 229 -20.76 -11.88 -5.18
CA ILE A 229 -19.62 -11.00 -4.93
C ILE A 229 -19.16 -10.41 -6.27
N ALA A 230 -19.00 -9.10 -6.29
CA ALA A 230 -18.43 -8.36 -7.42
C ALA A 230 -16.95 -8.01 -7.19
N PHE A 231 -16.58 -7.80 -5.93
CA PHE A 231 -15.22 -7.48 -5.51
C PHE A 231 -14.87 -8.21 -4.22
N LEU A 232 -13.71 -8.86 -4.19
CA LEU A 232 -13.16 -9.54 -3.01
C LEU A 232 -11.72 -9.04 -2.77
N HIS A 233 -11.48 -8.48 -1.59
CA HIS A 233 -10.15 -8.09 -1.13
C HIS A 233 -9.71 -9.05 -0.02
N MET A 234 -8.58 -9.71 -0.23
CA MET A 234 -8.01 -10.76 0.62
C MET A 234 -6.74 -10.22 1.29
N ASP A 235 -6.78 -10.01 2.61
CA ASP A 235 -5.71 -9.42 3.44
C ASP A 235 -5.67 -10.11 4.83
N LEU A 236 -5.71 -11.43 4.86
CA LEU A 236 -5.73 -12.21 6.11
C LEU A 236 -4.33 -12.52 6.65
N ASN A 237 -3.28 -12.22 5.88
CA ASN A 237 -1.87 -12.38 6.24
C ASN A 237 -1.50 -13.83 6.66
N ASN A 238 -2.29 -14.83 6.25
CA ASN A 238 -2.00 -16.25 6.54
C ASN A 238 -2.61 -17.22 5.52
N ALA A 239 -1.86 -18.26 5.17
CA ALA A 239 -2.26 -19.21 4.12
C ALA A 239 -3.54 -19.98 4.44
N THR A 240 -3.74 -20.38 5.70
CA THR A 240 -4.85 -21.25 6.10
C THR A 240 -6.20 -20.55 5.93
N ALA A 241 -6.33 -19.32 6.41
CA ALA A 241 -7.57 -18.55 6.32
C ALA A 241 -7.84 -18.07 4.88
N GLU A 242 -6.81 -17.71 4.12
CA GLU A 242 -6.95 -17.28 2.72
C GLU A 242 -7.50 -18.41 1.84
N VAL A 243 -6.95 -19.63 1.96
CA VAL A 243 -7.46 -20.80 1.22
C VAL A 243 -8.89 -21.13 1.64
N ALA A 244 -9.20 -21.08 2.95
CA ALA A 244 -10.54 -21.34 3.44
C ALA A 244 -11.55 -20.26 2.96
N ALA A 245 -11.12 -19.01 2.83
CA ALA A 245 -11.92 -17.93 2.25
C ALA A 245 -12.20 -18.17 0.76
N LEU A 246 -11.19 -18.59 -0.01
CA LEU A 246 -11.36 -18.97 -1.42
C LEU A 246 -12.38 -20.11 -1.56
N ASP A 247 -12.26 -21.16 -0.75
CA ASP A 247 -13.21 -22.29 -0.74
C ASP A 247 -14.64 -21.83 -0.42
N ALA A 248 -14.81 -20.84 0.46
CA ALA A 248 -16.13 -20.34 0.86
C ALA A 248 -16.77 -19.36 -0.14
N LEU A 249 -15.97 -18.53 -0.81
CA LEU A 249 -16.46 -17.35 -1.53
C LEU A 249 -16.24 -17.38 -3.04
N PHE A 250 -15.29 -18.17 -3.57
CA PHE A 250 -14.91 -18.09 -4.98
C PHE A 250 -16.08 -18.43 -5.93
N ASP A 251 -16.91 -19.40 -5.56
CA ASP A 251 -18.08 -19.78 -6.36
C ASP A 251 -19.17 -18.69 -6.36
N ARG A 252 -19.18 -17.79 -5.36
CA ARG A 252 -20.08 -16.65 -5.27
C ARG A 252 -19.61 -15.44 -6.07
N LEU A 253 -18.34 -15.44 -6.51
CA LEU A 253 -17.81 -14.37 -7.36
C LEU A 253 -18.55 -14.39 -8.70
N SER A 254 -19.13 -13.26 -9.08
CA SER A 254 -19.82 -13.11 -10.36
C SER A 254 -18.83 -13.08 -11.52
N PRO A 255 -19.25 -13.47 -12.75
CA PRO A 255 -18.50 -13.16 -13.96
C PRO A 255 -18.14 -11.68 -14.06
N GLY A 256 -16.87 -11.39 -14.37
CA GLY A 256 -16.29 -10.05 -14.34
C GLY A 256 -15.88 -9.56 -12.94
N GLY A 257 -16.18 -10.32 -11.88
CA GLY A 257 -15.80 -9.99 -10.52
C GLY A 257 -14.28 -10.04 -10.33
N VAL A 258 -13.77 -9.19 -9.44
CA VAL A 258 -12.33 -9.01 -9.22
C VAL A 258 -11.95 -9.49 -7.82
N ILE A 259 -10.84 -10.23 -7.73
CA ILE A 259 -10.16 -10.51 -6.46
C ILE A 259 -8.85 -9.73 -6.43
N VAL A 260 -8.60 -9.02 -5.33
CA VAL A 260 -7.30 -8.44 -4.99
C VAL A 260 -6.74 -9.21 -3.80
N PHE A 261 -5.55 -9.74 -3.96
CA PHE A 261 -4.76 -10.37 -2.90
C PHE A 261 -3.76 -9.33 -2.40
N ASP A 262 -3.85 -8.89 -1.15
CA ASP A 262 -3.03 -7.78 -0.67
C ASP A 262 -1.55 -8.19 -0.56
N ASP A 263 -1.31 -9.46 -0.22
CA ASP A 263 0.01 -9.94 0.16
C ASP A 263 0.68 -10.93 -0.79
N TYR A 264 0.08 -11.19 -1.96
CA TYR A 264 0.46 -12.28 -2.85
C TYR A 264 1.95 -12.34 -3.22
N CYS A 265 2.63 -11.20 -3.35
CA CYS A 265 4.01 -11.08 -3.81
C CYS A 265 4.97 -10.56 -2.73
N TRP A 266 4.57 -10.48 -1.46
CA TRP A 266 5.53 -10.22 -0.38
C TRP A 266 6.35 -11.45 -0.05
N MET A 267 7.64 -11.23 0.18
CA MET A 267 8.54 -12.30 0.63
C MET A 267 8.15 -12.87 1.99
N ALA A 268 7.55 -12.05 2.87
CA ALA A 268 7.04 -12.50 4.17
C ALA A 268 5.83 -13.43 4.05
N SER A 269 5.08 -13.32 2.96
CA SER A 269 3.82 -14.05 2.72
C SER A 269 4.03 -15.21 1.75
N ARG A 270 5.24 -15.80 1.72
CA ARG A 270 5.56 -16.92 0.81
C ARG A 270 4.64 -18.13 1.00
N ALA A 271 4.27 -18.47 2.23
CA ALA A 271 3.36 -19.59 2.48
C ALA A 271 1.99 -19.35 1.82
N GLN A 272 1.45 -18.14 2.00
CA GLN A 272 0.22 -17.68 1.36
C GLN A 272 0.33 -17.70 -0.17
N HIS A 273 1.41 -17.12 -0.74
CA HIS A 273 1.65 -17.13 -2.19
C HIS A 273 1.57 -18.53 -2.79
N GLU A 274 2.29 -19.50 -2.21
CA GLU A 274 2.32 -20.87 -2.75
C GLU A 274 0.98 -21.57 -2.59
N ALA A 275 0.25 -21.31 -1.50
CA ALA A 275 -1.07 -21.90 -1.24
C ALA A 275 -2.13 -21.38 -2.22
N GLU A 276 -2.22 -20.06 -2.39
CA GLU A 276 -3.16 -19.42 -3.34
C GLU A 276 -2.83 -19.83 -4.78
N LYS A 277 -1.55 -19.81 -5.16
CA LYS A 277 -1.09 -20.24 -6.48
C LYS A 277 -1.46 -21.70 -6.76
N ALA A 278 -1.25 -22.61 -5.81
CA ALA A 278 -1.62 -24.01 -5.97
C ALA A 278 -3.14 -24.19 -6.10
N TRP A 279 -3.92 -23.45 -5.31
CA TRP A 279 -5.38 -23.49 -5.33
C TRP A 279 -5.95 -23.05 -6.69
N PHE A 280 -5.39 -21.98 -7.27
CA PHE A 280 -5.77 -21.48 -8.60
C PHE A 280 -5.30 -22.43 -9.71
N ALA A 281 -4.07 -22.94 -9.64
CA ALA A 281 -3.51 -23.86 -10.63
C ALA A 281 -4.32 -25.17 -10.72
N ALA A 282 -4.81 -25.70 -9.59
CA ALA A 282 -5.68 -26.87 -9.55
C ALA A 282 -7.01 -26.68 -10.32
N ARG A 283 -7.39 -25.43 -10.59
CA ARG A 283 -8.58 -25.04 -11.34
C ARG A 283 -8.28 -24.53 -12.75
N GLY A 284 -7.02 -24.61 -13.20
CA GLY A 284 -6.59 -24.08 -14.50
C GLY A 284 -6.66 -22.56 -14.58
N LEU A 285 -6.58 -21.87 -13.44
CA LEU A 285 -6.60 -20.41 -13.32
C LEU A 285 -5.23 -19.88 -12.89
N GLU A 286 -5.00 -18.59 -13.10
CA GLU A 286 -3.76 -17.91 -12.73
C GLU A 286 -4.08 -16.55 -12.10
N ILE A 287 -3.28 -16.17 -11.11
CA ILE A 287 -3.31 -14.85 -10.46
C ILE A 287 -2.24 -13.99 -11.16
N LEU A 288 -2.58 -12.76 -11.54
CA LEU A 288 -1.61 -11.78 -12.04
C LEU A 288 -0.78 -11.23 -10.87
N PRO A 289 0.53 -11.52 -10.77
CA PRO A 289 1.38 -10.92 -9.76
C PRO A 289 1.66 -9.45 -10.07
N LEU A 290 1.65 -8.59 -9.06
CA LEU A 290 2.02 -7.18 -9.17
C LEU A 290 3.29 -6.86 -8.37
N PRO A 291 4.13 -5.93 -8.85
CA PRO A 291 5.35 -5.52 -8.14
C PRO A 291 5.08 -4.72 -6.85
N THR A 292 3.81 -4.42 -6.55
CA THR A 292 3.35 -3.75 -5.33
C THR A 292 3.27 -4.68 -4.12
N GLY A 293 3.53 -5.97 -4.30
CA GLY A 293 3.23 -7.01 -3.31
C GLY A 293 1.85 -7.62 -3.48
N GLN A 294 0.97 -7.03 -4.29
CA GLN A 294 -0.38 -7.53 -4.49
C GLN A 294 -0.49 -8.55 -5.64
N GLY A 295 -1.60 -9.26 -5.69
CA GLY A 295 -2.03 -10.09 -6.81
C GLY A 295 -3.45 -9.69 -7.25
N VAL A 296 -3.77 -9.93 -8.51
CA VAL A 296 -5.11 -9.65 -9.06
C VAL A 296 -5.62 -10.84 -9.85
N PHE A 297 -6.90 -11.14 -9.68
CA PHE A 297 -7.63 -12.07 -10.54
C PHE A 297 -8.95 -11.44 -11.01
N VAL A 298 -9.31 -11.67 -12.27
CA VAL A 298 -10.62 -11.28 -12.82
C VAL A 298 -11.33 -12.54 -13.29
N LYS A 299 -12.52 -12.79 -12.76
CA LYS A 299 -13.30 -13.98 -13.11
C LYS A 299 -13.83 -13.86 -14.54
N GLY A 300 -13.54 -14.88 -15.34
CA GLY A 300 -14.07 -15.01 -16.70
C GLY A 300 -15.60 -15.16 -16.75
N ALA A 301 -16.12 -15.11 -17.98
CA ALA A 301 -17.53 -15.34 -18.28
C ALA A 301 -17.96 -16.81 -18.05
#